data_AF-A0A7W6P9T4-F1
#
_entry.id   AF-A0A7W6P9T4-F1
#
_cell.length_a   1.000
_cell.length_b   1.000
_cell.length_c   1.000
_cell.angle_alpha   90.00
_cell.angle_beta   90.00
_cell.angle_gamma   90.00
#
_symmetry.space_group_name_H-M   'P 1'
#
loop_
_entity.id
_entity.type
_entity.pdbx_description
1 polymer ?
#
loop_
_entity_poly.entity_id
_entity_poly.type
_entity_poly.pdbx_seq_one_letter_code
_entity_poly.pdbx_strand_id
1 'polypeptide(L)'
;MATTRKFNTTVKIGGKTYAPGEDVPVSKNGLSEADADNLESVFGKWRKEADTAVDKRITALTEERDALADRVAALTKERDALAAKTDGGEDLAELTEKLEAVTEERDQLSEDNATLADELKKLQAAADDDTAKDKT
;
A
#
# COMPACT_ATOMS: atom_id res chain seq x y z
N MET A 1 -3.48 38.00 -48.46
CA MET A 1 -2.54 37.46 -47.45
C MET A 1 -1.79 36.31 -48.09
N ALA A 2 -0.51 36.12 -47.82
CA ALA A 2 0.21 34.96 -48.32
C ALA A 2 -0.25 33.70 -47.57
N THR A 3 -0.54 32.61 -48.28
CA THR A 3 -0.84 31.32 -47.66
C THR A 3 0.44 30.70 -47.14
N THR A 4 0.44 30.22 -45.89
CA THR A 4 1.59 29.50 -45.30
C THR A 4 1.14 28.15 -44.78
N ARG A 5 2.07 27.19 -44.73
CA ARG A 5 1.88 25.87 -44.11
C ARG A 5 3.10 25.50 -43.27
N LYS A 6 2.90 24.65 -42.27
CA LYS A 6 3.95 24.14 -41.37
C LYS A 6 4.20 22.66 -41.65
N PHE A 7 5.47 22.30 -41.73
CA PHE A 7 5.89 20.93 -42.05
C PHE A 7 6.68 20.30 -40.91
N ASN A 8 6.65 18.97 -40.82
CA ASN A 8 7.41 18.18 -39.84
C ASN A 8 8.87 17.94 -40.27
N THR A 9 9.33 18.65 -41.30
CA THR A 9 10.66 18.54 -41.86
C THR A 9 11.20 19.92 -42.17
N THR A 10 12.50 20.03 -42.35
CA THR A 10 13.14 21.27 -42.81
C THR A 10 12.80 21.48 -44.28
N VAL A 11 12.32 22.67 -44.64
CA VAL A 11 12.01 23.05 -46.02
C VAL A 11 12.95 24.14 -46.47
N LYS A 12 13.53 24.02 -47.67
CA LYS A 12 14.40 25.04 -48.25
C LYS A 12 13.79 25.59 -49.54
N ILE A 13 13.66 26.91 -49.62
CA ILE A 13 13.12 27.62 -50.79
C ILE A 13 14.15 28.68 -51.20
N GLY A 14 14.80 28.45 -52.34
CA GLY A 14 15.91 29.30 -52.78
C GLY A 14 17.03 29.37 -51.74
N GLY A 15 17.34 30.59 -51.29
CA GLY A 15 18.36 30.85 -50.25
C GLY A 15 17.86 30.72 -48.81
N LYS A 16 16.55 30.60 -48.57
CA LYS A 16 15.98 30.54 -47.23
C LYS A 16 15.69 29.10 -46.80
N THR A 17 16.04 28.78 -45.56
CA THR A 17 15.75 27.51 -44.88
C THR A 17 14.73 27.76 -43.79
N TYR A 18 13.73 26.89 -43.69
CA TYR A 18 12.66 26.92 -42.71
C TYR A 18 12.77 25.67 -41.84
N ALA A 19 12.84 25.86 -40.52
CA ALA A 19 12.90 24.74 -39.58
C ALA A 19 11.54 24.00 -39.50
N PRO A 20 11.50 22.75 -39.01
CA PRO A 20 10.24 22.08 -38.73
C PRO A 20 9.34 22.95 -37.84
N GLY A 21 8.08 23.13 -38.24
CA GLY A 21 7.10 23.98 -37.54
C GLY A 21 7.16 25.47 -37.82
N GLU A 22 8.10 25.93 -38.64
CA GLU A 22 8.14 27.31 -39.14
C GLU A 22 7.10 27.51 -40.25
N ASP A 23 6.56 28.73 -40.37
CA ASP A 23 5.62 29.08 -41.44
C ASP A 23 6.32 29.18 -42.79
N VAL A 24 6.04 28.21 -43.67
CA VAL A 24 6.59 28.14 -45.02
C VAL A 24 5.58 28.73 -46.02
N PRO A 25 5.96 29.70 -46.87
CA PRO A 25 5.05 30.32 -47.82
C PRO A 25 4.71 29.39 -48.98
N VAL A 26 3.41 29.16 -49.19
CA VAL A 26 2.87 28.40 -50.32
C VAL A 26 2.28 29.39 -51.33
N SER A 27 3.01 29.61 -52.42
CA SER A 27 2.68 30.63 -53.42
C SER A 27 3.48 30.45 -54.70
N LYS A 28 3.18 31.23 -55.75
CA LYS A 28 3.93 31.24 -57.01
C LYS A 28 5.43 31.49 -56.86
N ASN A 29 5.84 32.29 -55.86
CA ASN A 29 7.25 32.60 -55.57
C ASN A 29 7.78 31.83 -54.33
N GLY A 30 7.00 30.89 -53.81
CA GLY A 30 7.32 30.06 -52.66
C GLY A 30 7.25 28.58 -53.01
N LEU A 31 6.80 27.76 -52.06
CA LEU A 31 6.51 26.36 -52.30
C LEU A 31 5.24 26.23 -53.15
N SER A 32 5.22 25.31 -54.11
CA SER A 32 4.01 25.04 -54.90
C SER A 32 2.99 24.25 -54.06
N GLU A 33 1.70 24.32 -54.43
CA GLU A 33 0.64 23.57 -53.73
C GLU A 33 0.88 22.06 -53.82
N ALA A 34 1.33 21.57 -54.98
CA ALA A 34 1.63 20.15 -55.20
C ALA A 34 2.81 19.67 -54.36
N ASP A 35 3.86 20.49 -54.22
CA ASP A 35 5.00 20.14 -53.36
C ASP A 35 4.60 20.18 -51.88
N ALA A 36 3.74 21.12 -51.48
CA ALA A 36 3.20 21.18 -50.12
C ALA A 36 2.38 19.92 -49.78
N ASP A 37 1.50 19.50 -50.68
CA ASP A 37 0.68 18.30 -50.49
C ASP A 37 1.54 17.03 -50.45
N ASN A 38 2.57 16.93 -51.32
CA ASN A 38 3.51 15.82 -51.30
C ASN A 38 4.31 15.78 -49.98
N LEU A 39 4.79 16.92 -49.48
CA LEU A 39 5.50 16.99 -48.21
C LEU A 39 4.61 16.57 -47.04
N GLU A 40 3.34 16.99 -47.01
CA GLU A 40 2.39 16.52 -46.00
C GLU A 40 2.10 15.03 -46.10
N SER A 41 2.03 14.47 -47.32
CA SER A 41 1.82 13.04 -47.53
C SER A 41 3.00 12.19 -47.09
N VAL A 42 4.24 12.66 -47.35
CA VAL A 42 5.47 11.89 -47.06
C VAL A 42 5.92 12.05 -45.62
N PHE A 43 5.85 13.27 -45.05
CA PHE A 43 6.37 13.58 -43.72
C PHE A 43 5.30 13.81 -42.65
N GLY A 44 4.03 13.80 -43.05
CA GLY A 44 2.90 14.10 -42.18
C GLY A 44 2.72 15.60 -41.93
N LYS A 45 1.56 15.95 -41.38
CA LYS A 45 1.26 17.31 -40.91
C LYS A 45 2.11 17.65 -39.69
N TRP A 46 2.58 18.89 -39.61
CA TRP A 46 3.25 19.37 -38.40
C TRP A 46 2.32 19.28 -37.19
N ARG A 47 2.86 18.81 -36.07
CA ARG A 47 2.19 18.74 -34.76
C ARG A 47 3.12 19.37 -33.73
N LYS A 48 2.58 20.22 -32.86
CA LYS A 48 3.36 20.78 -31.76
C LYS A 48 3.70 19.66 -30.76
N GLU A 49 4.88 19.74 -30.13
CA GLU A 49 5.45 18.70 -29.26
C GLU A 49 4.56 18.23 -28.08
N ALA A 50 3.48 18.95 -27.75
CA ALA A 50 2.53 18.59 -26.70
C ALA A 50 1.13 18.24 -27.22
N ASP A 51 0.93 18.25 -28.54
CA ASP A 51 -0.40 18.24 -29.16
C ASP A 51 -0.83 16.86 -29.68
N THR A 52 -0.08 15.79 -29.36
CA THR A 52 -0.58 14.45 -29.67
C THR A 52 -1.46 13.93 -28.53
N ALA A 53 -2.56 13.27 -28.88
CA ALA A 53 -3.39 12.55 -27.90
C ALA A 53 -2.59 11.46 -27.17
N VAL A 54 -1.50 10.98 -27.78
CA VAL A 54 -0.57 10.00 -27.20
C VAL A 54 0.19 10.63 -26.04
N ASP A 55 0.74 11.84 -26.20
CA ASP A 55 1.50 12.53 -25.14
C ASP A 55 0.62 12.79 -23.92
N LYS A 56 -0.61 13.29 -24.13
CA LYS A 56 -1.59 13.49 -23.04
C LYS A 56 -1.92 12.19 -22.32
N ARG A 57 -2.05 11.09 -23.07
CA ARG A 57 -2.34 9.77 -22.50
C ARG A 57 -1.15 9.22 -21.72
N ILE A 58 0.07 9.45 -22.19
CA ILE A 58 1.29 9.06 -21.47
C ILE A 58 1.39 9.81 -20.14
N THR A 59 1.14 11.13 -20.14
CA THR A 59 1.12 11.92 -18.90
C THR A 59 0.07 11.40 -17.92
N ALA A 60 -1.17 11.19 -18.38
CA ALA A 60 -2.24 10.66 -17.52
C ALA A 60 -1.89 9.27 -16.94
N LEU A 61 -1.36 8.36 -17.76
CA LEU A 61 -0.92 7.03 -17.30
C LEU A 61 0.24 7.11 -16.30
N THR A 62 1.12 8.10 -16.47
CA THR A 62 2.25 8.34 -15.54
C THR A 62 1.73 8.78 -14.17
N GLU A 63 0.77 9.71 -14.15
CA GLU A 63 0.11 10.18 -12.92
C GLU A 63 -0.68 9.05 -12.23
N GLU A 64 -1.44 8.25 -13.00
CA GLU A 64 -2.15 7.08 -12.47
C GLU A 64 -1.20 6.03 -11.86
N ARG A 65 -0.05 5.79 -12.51
CA ARG A 65 0.98 4.85 -12.04
C ARG A 65 1.60 5.33 -10.73
N ASP A 66 1.85 6.63 -10.58
CA ASP A 66 2.37 7.21 -9.33
C ASP A 66 1.34 7.11 -8.20
N ALA A 67 0.08 7.45 -8.45
CA ALA A 67 -0.99 7.33 -7.47
C ALA A 67 -1.21 5.87 -7.01
N LEU A 68 -1.09 4.90 -7.93
CA LEU A 68 -1.15 3.47 -7.59
C LEU A 68 0.05 3.03 -6.73
N ALA A 69 1.26 3.52 -7.03
CA ALA A 69 2.45 3.20 -6.24
C ALA A 69 2.31 3.68 -4.79
N ASP A 70 1.79 4.90 -4.59
CA ASP A 70 1.51 5.44 -3.24
C ASP A 70 0.49 4.59 -2.49
N ARG A 71 -0.58 4.14 -3.17
CA ARG A 71 -1.60 3.28 -2.58
C ARG A 71 -1.06 1.91 -2.17
N VAL A 72 -0.19 1.32 -2.98
CA VAL A 72 0.50 0.06 -2.64
C VAL A 72 1.40 0.25 -1.42
N ALA A 73 2.15 1.36 -1.34
CA ALA A 73 3.00 1.65 -0.20
C ALA A 73 2.19 1.82 1.10
N ALA A 74 1.04 2.49 1.03
CA ALA A 74 0.11 2.63 2.16
C ALA A 74 -0.44 1.27 2.62
N LEU A 75 -0.95 0.46 1.69
CA LEU A 75 -1.47 -0.89 2.00
C LEU A 75 -0.39 -1.80 2.57
N THR A 76 0.85 -1.68 2.11
CA THR A 76 1.99 -2.45 2.67
C THR A 76 2.23 -2.09 4.13
N LYS A 77 2.22 -0.79 4.47
CA LYS A 77 2.35 -0.33 5.86
C LYS A 77 1.18 -0.80 6.73
N GLU A 78 -0.05 -0.76 6.22
CA GLU A 78 -1.23 -1.28 6.93
C GLU A 78 -1.12 -2.79 7.18
N ARG A 79 -0.69 -3.55 6.17
CA ARG A 79 -0.43 -4.99 6.30
C ARG A 79 0.62 -5.27 7.37
N ASP A 80 1.75 -4.55 7.34
CA ASP A 80 2.82 -4.72 8.33
C ASP A 80 2.33 -4.42 9.75
N ALA A 81 1.54 -3.35 9.92
CA ALA A 81 0.96 -3.00 11.21
C ALA A 81 -0.06 -4.06 11.70
N LEU A 82 -0.87 -4.63 10.80
CA LEU A 82 -1.78 -5.72 11.13
C LEU A 82 -1.04 -7.02 11.47
N ALA A 83 0.05 -7.33 10.75
CA ALA A 83 0.90 -8.47 11.04
C ALA A 83 1.50 -8.35 12.45
N ALA A 84 2.07 -7.19 12.80
CA ALA A 84 2.60 -6.94 14.14
C ALA A 84 1.54 -7.06 15.26
N LYS A 85 0.28 -6.69 14.99
CA LYS A 85 -0.83 -6.90 15.95
C LYS A 85 -1.26 -8.36 16.07
N THR A 86 -1.08 -9.14 15.01
CA THR A 86 -1.48 -10.56 14.96
C THR A 86 -0.38 -11.46 15.52
N ASP A 87 0.88 -11.03 15.46
CA ASP A 87 2.04 -11.68 16.10
C ASP A 87 1.98 -11.67 17.65
N GLY A 88 0.88 -11.23 18.27
CA GLY A 88 0.54 -11.52 19.68
C GLY A 88 0.39 -13.02 20.01
N GLY A 89 0.87 -13.93 19.15
CA GLY A 89 1.05 -15.34 19.45
C GLY A 89 2.08 -15.58 20.57
N GLU A 90 3.11 -14.72 20.71
CA GLU A 90 3.99 -14.74 21.89
C GLU A 90 3.20 -14.41 23.17
N ASP A 91 2.33 -13.38 23.13
CA ASP A 91 1.47 -13.03 24.26
C ASP A 91 0.50 -14.17 24.61
N LEU A 92 -0.05 -14.88 23.61
CA LEU A 92 -0.96 -16.00 23.82
C LEU A 92 -0.27 -17.19 24.49
N ALA A 93 0.97 -17.49 24.08
CA ALA A 93 1.77 -18.56 24.68
C ALA A 93 2.14 -18.22 26.14
N GLU A 94 2.58 -16.99 26.41
CA GLU A 94 2.89 -16.52 27.77
C GLU A 94 1.65 -16.52 28.68
N LEU A 95 0.49 -16.11 28.16
CA LEU A 95 -0.79 -16.17 28.87
C LEU A 95 -1.21 -17.62 29.16
N THR A 96 -0.92 -18.55 28.26
CA THR A 96 -1.22 -19.99 28.45
C THR A 96 -0.35 -20.58 29.57
N GLU A 97 0.95 -20.31 29.57
CA GLU A 97 1.87 -20.77 30.62
C GLU A 97 1.48 -20.20 32.00
N LYS A 98 1.13 -18.91 32.07
CA LYS A 98 0.61 -18.29 33.30
C LYS A 98 -0.70 -18.93 33.77
N LEU A 99 -1.60 -19.26 32.84
CA LEU A 99 -2.86 -19.93 33.17
C LEU A 99 -2.62 -21.33 33.72
N GLU A 100 -1.69 -22.09 33.15
CA GLU A 100 -1.29 -23.42 33.64
C GLU A 100 -0.70 -23.32 35.06
N ALA A 101 0.23 -22.41 35.29
CA ALA A 101 0.84 -22.21 36.61
C ALA A 101 -0.19 -21.84 37.69
N VAL A 102 -1.13 -20.93 37.37
CA VAL A 102 -2.22 -20.55 38.29
C VAL A 102 -3.18 -21.72 38.52
N THR A 103 -3.39 -22.57 37.51
CA THR A 103 -4.24 -23.76 37.62
C THR A 103 -3.62 -24.78 38.59
N GLU A 104 -2.31 -25.03 38.47
CA GLU A 104 -1.55 -25.93 39.36
C GLU A 104 -1.54 -25.40 40.81
N GLU A 105 -1.28 -24.10 41.01
CA GLU A 105 -1.29 -23.49 42.35
C GLU A 105 -2.68 -23.63 43.00
N ARG A 106 -3.75 -23.42 42.24
CA ARG A 106 -5.13 -23.58 42.72
C ARG A 106 -5.44 -25.02 43.10
N ASP A 107 -4.95 -26.00 42.34
CA ASP A 107 -5.14 -27.41 42.64
C ASP A 107 -4.38 -27.83 43.90
N GLN A 108 -3.14 -27.37 44.07
CA GLN A 108 -2.36 -27.59 45.31
C GLN A 108 -3.06 -26.98 46.53
N LEU A 109 -3.51 -25.73 46.44
CA LEU A 109 -4.26 -25.08 47.52
C LEU A 109 -5.56 -25.81 47.85
N SER A 110 -6.19 -26.46 46.87
CA SER A 110 -7.38 -27.28 47.10
C SER A 110 -7.04 -28.54 47.91
N GLU A 111 -5.93 -29.20 47.63
CA GLU A 111 -5.46 -30.37 48.40
C GLU A 111 -5.05 -29.99 49.83
N ASP A 112 -4.33 -28.89 49.98
CA ASP A 112 -3.90 -28.36 51.29
C ASP A 112 -5.12 -28.04 52.16
N ASN A 113 -6.13 -27.37 51.59
CA ASN A 113 -7.38 -27.08 52.30
C ASN A 113 -8.14 -28.34 52.70
N ALA A 114 -8.17 -29.38 51.85
CA ALA A 114 -8.77 -30.66 52.20
C ALA A 114 -8.06 -31.32 53.38
N THR A 115 -6.72 -31.29 53.37
CA THR A 115 -5.89 -31.81 54.47
C THR A 115 -6.14 -31.06 55.77
N LEU A 116 -6.12 -29.72 55.75
CA LEU A 116 -6.40 -28.89 56.91
C LEU A 116 -7.81 -29.11 57.46
N ALA A 117 -8.81 -29.31 56.59
CA ALA A 117 -10.17 -29.60 57.00
C ALA A 117 -10.27 -30.95 57.75
N ASP A 118 -9.53 -31.97 57.29
CA ASP A 118 -9.50 -33.27 57.96
C ASP A 118 -8.73 -33.25 59.28
N GLU A 119 -7.65 -32.47 59.38
CA GLU A 119 -6.96 -32.22 60.65
C GLU A 119 -7.84 -31.47 61.66
N LEU A 120 -8.57 -30.45 61.21
CA LEU A 120 -9.54 -29.73 62.05
C LEU A 120 -10.62 -30.66 62.60
N LYS A 121 -11.18 -31.56 61.79
CA LYS A 121 -12.15 -32.56 62.27
C LYS A 121 -11.56 -33.47 63.34
N LYS A 122 -10.32 -33.93 63.17
CA LYS A 122 -9.64 -34.77 64.16
C LYS A 122 -9.43 -34.04 65.49
N LEU A 123 -9.00 -32.78 65.43
CA LEU A 123 -8.81 -31.93 66.62
C LEU A 123 -10.12 -31.65 67.33
N GLN A 124 -11.19 -31.36 66.60
CA GLN A 124 -12.53 -31.17 67.17
C GLN A 124 -13.01 -32.43 67.90
N ALA A 125 -12.87 -33.61 67.27
CA ALA A 125 -13.24 -34.87 67.90
C ALA A 125 -12.45 -35.15 69.19
N ALA A 126 -11.15 -34.80 69.23
CA ALA A 126 -10.33 -34.96 70.43
C ALA A 126 -10.75 -33.99 71.55
N ALA A 127 -11.04 -32.73 71.22
CA ALA A 127 -11.50 -31.75 72.20
C ALA A 127 -12.88 -32.11 72.80
N ASP A 128 -13.79 -32.65 71.97
CA ASP A 128 -15.09 -33.12 72.43
C ASP A 128 -14.97 -34.32 73.39
N ASP A 129 -14.01 -35.23 73.17
CA ASP A 129 -13.75 -36.38 74.05
C ASP A 129 -13.14 -35.95 75.40
N ASP A 130 -12.18 -35.02 75.40
CA ASP A 130 -11.59 -34.48 76.64
C ASP A 130 -12.61 -33.70 77.48
N THR A 131 -13.47 -32.90 76.85
CA THR A 131 -14.54 -32.18 77.56
C THR A 131 -15.66 -33.10 78.09
N ALA A 132 -15.82 -34.29 77.52
CA ALA A 132 -16.72 -35.31 78.06
C ALA A 132 -16.13 -36.01 79.30
N LYS A 133 -14.81 -36.25 79.32
CA LYS A 133 -14.08 -36.86 80.45
C LYS A 133 -13.98 -35.95 81.67
N ASP A 134 -13.86 -34.63 81.48
CA ASP A 134 -13.75 -33.66 82.57
C ASP A 134 -15.10 -33.40 83.31
N LYS A 135 -16.22 -33.93 82.78
CA LYS A 135 -17.57 -33.76 83.35
C LYS A 135 -18.11 -34.99 84.10
N THR A 136 -17.32 -36.08 84.20
CA THR A 136 -17.65 -37.31 84.93
C THR A 136 -16.79 -37.47 86.18
#